data_AF-A0A7C6B2Q0-F1
#
_entry.id   AF-A0A7C6B2Q0-F1
#
_cell.length_a   1.000
_cell.length_b   1.000
_cell.length_c   1.000
_cell.angle_alpha   90.00
_cell.angle_beta   90.00
_cell.angle_gamma   90.00
#
_symmetry.space_group_name_H-M   'P 1'
#
loop_
_entity.id
_entity.type
_entity.pdbx_description
1 polymer ?
#
loop_
_entity_poly.entity_id
_entity_poly.type
_entity_poly.pdbx_seq_one_letter_code
_entity_poly.pdbx_strand_id
1 'polypeptide(L)'
;MAGKDFRSRPEKPADSQPSPPAKADWRAKSKPSAGRTADARTAGWASRTDQEFRRAQLRYRLKVGAWAAALVGLLAFFIVWLSRRPNWTPFLALDVTTEYDSAILPPNAWAAEDLGRFAQLARPDVRILNYSRDLYALGNPGLSGLVNLRDRLAATRPGGPKKNVMIVYLSLHGAVDAAGEPCLIPPGVPPLDSRQWLPLEKVIHYLFPKEFLANLPAKTLLLLALDTCRMDENWRLGLLYNGFADRLEEVRRRVDIPELA
;
A
#
# COMPACT_ATOMS: atom_id res chain seq x y z
N MET A 1 -67.87 -86.61 56.88
CA MET A 1 -68.77 -85.56 56.33
C MET A 1 -68.14 -84.20 56.61
N ALA A 2 -68.05 -83.38 55.57
CA ALA A 2 -67.76 -81.93 55.50
C ALA A 2 -66.67 -81.35 56.43
N GLY A 3 -65.47 -81.15 55.87
CA GLY A 3 -64.42 -80.30 56.42
C GLY A 3 -64.01 -79.23 55.41
N LYS A 4 -64.10 -77.96 55.81
CA LYS A 4 -63.35 -76.80 55.30
C LYS A 4 -63.85 -75.57 56.05
N ASP A 5 -62.97 -74.92 56.78
CA ASP A 5 -62.69 -73.49 56.61
C ASP A 5 -61.43 -73.14 57.41
N PHE A 6 -60.41 -72.67 56.70
CA PHE A 6 -59.07 -72.42 57.20
C PHE A 6 -58.66 -71.02 56.74
N ARG A 7 -58.66 -70.05 57.66
CA ARG A 7 -57.83 -68.83 57.64
C ARG A 7 -57.90 -68.19 59.01
N SER A 8 -56.92 -68.51 59.85
CA SER A 8 -56.62 -67.80 61.08
C SER A 8 -55.20 -67.25 61.02
N ARG A 9 -55.07 -65.96 61.29
CA ARG A 9 -53.85 -65.34 61.79
C ARG A 9 -53.70 -65.76 63.27
N PRO A 10 -52.48 -65.90 63.79
CA PRO A 10 -52.11 -64.94 64.83
C PRO A 10 -50.65 -64.47 64.78
N GLU A 11 -50.44 -63.42 65.56
CA GLU A 11 -49.24 -62.63 65.78
C GLU A 11 -48.12 -63.38 66.55
N LYS A 12 -46.87 -62.99 66.23
CA LYS A 12 -45.62 -62.87 67.03
C LYS A 12 -45.47 -63.69 68.33
N PRO A 13 -44.26 -64.26 68.59
CA PRO A 13 -43.18 -63.42 69.11
C PRO A 13 -41.71 -63.81 68.78
N ALA A 14 -40.83 -62.84 69.10
CA ALA A 14 -39.45 -62.93 69.58
C ALA A 14 -38.32 -63.41 68.63
N ASP A 15 -37.84 -62.48 67.80
CA ASP A 15 -36.48 -62.55 67.25
C ASP A 15 -35.47 -61.89 68.21
N SER A 16 -34.40 -62.63 68.47
CA SER A 16 -33.24 -62.30 69.29
C SER A 16 -32.51 -61.03 68.84
N GLN A 17 -32.19 -60.17 69.80
CA GLN A 17 -31.46 -58.92 69.60
C GLN A 17 -29.97 -59.09 69.23
N PRO A 18 -29.37 -58.04 68.64
CA PRO A 18 -28.11 -58.10 67.90
C PRO A 18 -26.88 -57.76 68.76
N SER A 19 -25.73 -58.35 68.44
CA SER A 19 -24.43 -57.88 68.94
C SER A 19 -23.83 -56.83 68.00
N PRO A 20 -23.34 -55.69 68.51
CA PRO A 20 -22.82 -54.60 67.69
C PRO A 20 -21.42 -54.90 67.13
N PRO A 21 -21.08 -54.42 65.92
CA PRO A 21 -19.72 -54.53 65.39
C PRO A 21 -18.77 -53.62 66.19
N ALA A 22 -17.68 -54.23 66.68
CA ALA A 22 -16.61 -53.54 67.40
C ALA A 22 -16.02 -52.40 66.55
N LYS A 23 -15.93 -51.21 67.14
CA LYS A 23 -15.30 -50.04 66.53
C LYS A 23 -13.80 -50.31 66.36
N ALA A 24 -13.31 -50.26 65.12
CA ALA A 24 -11.89 -50.35 64.82
C ALA A 24 -11.16 -49.10 65.35
N ASP A 25 -10.24 -49.35 66.28
CA ASP A 25 -9.42 -48.38 66.97
C ASP A 25 -8.27 -47.91 66.06
N TRP A 26 -8.22 -46.61 65.76
CA TRP A 26 -7.30 -46.01 64.78
C TRP A 26 -5.87 -45.82 65.30
N ARG A 27 -5.58 -46.23 66.54
CA ARG A 27 -4.26 -46.07 67.19
C ARG A 27 -3.50 -47.38 67.46
N ALA A 28 -3.97 -48.52 66.97
CA ALA A 28 -3.21 -49.76 67.07
C ALA A 28 -2.05 -49.79 66.07
N LYS A 29 -0.84 -49.46 66.55
CA LYS A 29 0.43 -49.72 65.86
C LYS A 29 0.64 -51.24 65.74
N SER A 30 0.31 -51.80 64.59
CA SER A 30 0.74 -53.15 64.21
C SER A 30 2.20 -53.13 63.76
N LYS A 31 3.02 -53.99 64.38
CA LYS A 31 4.40 -54.28 63.97
C LYS A 31 4.41 -54.97 62.59
N PRO A 32 5.44 -54.77 61.74
CA PRO A 32 5.45 -55.32 60.40
C PRO A 32 5.73 -56.83 60.45
N SER A 33 4.84 -57.64 59.87
CA SER A 33 5.22 -59.01 59.51
C SER A 33 5.96 -58.97 58.18
N ALA A 34 7.16 -59.56 58.20
CA ALA A 34 7.91 -59.85 57.00
C ALA A 34 7.18 -60.93 56.17
N GLY A 35 7.18 -60.77 54.85
CA GLY A 35 6.81 -61.84 53.94
C GLY A 35 5.46 -61.69 53.26
N ARG A 36 5.36 -60.75 52.32
CA ARG A 36 4.69 -60.94 51.02
C ARG A 36 5.08 -59.76 50.14
N THR A 37 5.88 -60.01 49.11
CA THR A 37 6.04 -59.11 47.98
C THR A 37 4.66 -58.87 47.40
N ALA A 38 4.05 -57.74 47.77
CA ALA A 38 2.88 -57.22 47.10
C ALA A 38 3.33 -56.86 45.69
N ASP A 39 2.99 -57.74 44.75
CA ASP A 39 3.13 -57.53 43.33
C ASP A 39 2.70 -56.11 42.96
N ALA A 40 3.55 -55.48 42.17
CA ALA A 40 3.43 -54.17 41.55
C ALA A 40 2.21 -54.05 40.61
N ARG A 41 0.99 -54.29 41.09
CA ARG A 41 -0.25 -54.24 40.30
C ARG A 41 -1.09 -52.97 40.53
N THR A 42 -0.72 -52.09 41.46
CA THR A 42 -1.46 -50.84 41.73
C THR A 42 -0.86 -49.61 41.05
N ALA A 43 0.32 -49.70 40.42
CA ALA A 43 0.92 -48.57 39.69
C ALA A 43 0.23 -48.25 38.35
N GLY A 44 -0.65 -49.13 37.86
CA GLY A 44 -1.29 -49.00 36.54
C GLY A 44 -2.33 -47.89 36.43
N TRP A 45 -3.09 -47.60 37.50
CA TRP A 45 -4.16 -46.59 37.46
C TRP A 45 -3.61 -45.16 37.34
N ALA A 46 -2.55 -44.83 38.08
CA ALA A 46 -1.86 -43.53 37.96
C ALA A 46 -1.18 -43.35 36.59
N SER A 47 -0.70 -44.44 35.98
CA SER A 47 -0.05 -44.40 34.66
C SER A 47 -1.03 -44.20 33.49
N ARG A 48 -2.29 -44.65 33.61
CA ARG A 48 -3.33 -44.47 32.58
C ARG A 48 -3.83 -43.03 32.52
N THR A 49 -4.03 -42.38 33.66
CA THR A 49 -4.38 -40.95 33.72
C THR A 49 -3.29 -40.05 33.13
N ASP A 50 -2.02 -40.44 33.30
CA ASP A 50 -0.87 -39.69 32.80
C ASP A 50 -0.70 -39.81 31.28
N GLN A 51 -1.04 -40.97 30.69
CA GLN A 51 -1.04 -41.14 29.23
C GLN A 51 -2.18 -40.37 28.54
N GLU A 52 -3.37 -40.33 29.14
CA GLU A 52 -4.50 -39.56 28.61
C GLU A 52 -4.25 -38.05 28.70
N PHE A 53 -3.68 -37.58 29.81
CA PHE A 53 -3.27 -36.19 29.98
C PHE A 53 -2.19 -35.79 28.95
N ARG A 54 -1.17 -36.64 28.74
CA ARG A 54 -0.15 -36.39 27.70
C ARG A 54 -0.74 -36.33 26.29
N ARG A 55 -1.68 -37.22 25.94
CA ARG A 55 -2.37 -37.19 24.63
C ARG A 55 -3.23 -35.95 24.46
N ALA A 56 -3.94 -35.52 25.50
CA ALA A 56 -4.73 -34.28 25.49
C ALA A 56 -3.84 -33.04 25.33
N GLN A 57 -2.70 -33.01 26.03
CA GLN A 57 -1.73 -31.92 25.94
C GLN A 57 -1.05 -31.87 24.56
N LEU A 58 -0.75 -33.02 23.95
CA LEU A 58 -0.22 -33.10 22.58
C LEU A 58 -1.24 -32.61 21.56
N ARG A 59 -2.52 -33.02 21.68
CA ARG A 59 -3.62 -32.52 20.83
C ARG A 59 -3.83 -31.02 20.99
N TYR A 60 -3.75 -30.49 22.22
CA TYR A 60 -3.84 -29.06 22.48
C TYR A 60 -2.68 -28.31 21.82
N ARG A 61 -1.43 -28.75 22.01
CA ARG A 61 -0.25 -28.15 21.38
C ARG A 61 -0.30 -28.20 19.85
N LEU A 62 -0.76 -29.32 19.28
CA LEU A 62 -0.98 -29.45 17.84
C LEU A 62 -2.07 -28.51 17.34
N LYS A 63 -3.20 -28.38 18.05
CA LYS A 63 -4.27 -27.43 17.72
C LYS A 63 -3.77 -25.99 17.78
N VAL A 64 -3.08 -25.61 18.86
CA VAL A 64 -2.50 -24.26 19.00
C VAL A 64 -1.46 -23.99 17.92
N GLY A 65 -0.60 -24.96 17.62
CA GLY A 65 0.38 -24.86 16.54
C GLY A 65 -0.29 -24.72 15.17
N ALA A 66 -1.37 -25.46 14.90
CA ALA A 66 -2.13 -25.36 13.67
C ALA A 66 -2.80 -23.98 13.52
N TRP A 67 -3.40 -23.44 14.60
CA TRP A 67 -3.97 -22.09 14.60
C TRP A 67 -2.90 -21.00 14.41
N ALA A 68 -1.75 -21.14 15.06
CA ALA A 68 -0.63 -20.22 14.88
C ALA A 68 -0.10 -20.26 13.43
N ALA A 69 0.06 -21.44 12.85
CA ALA A 69 0.47 -21.61 11.46
C ALA A 69 -0.57 -21.04 10.49
N ALA A 70 -1.86 -21.24 10.74
CA ALA A 70 -2.94 -20.66 9.94
C ALA A 70 -2.93 -19.12 10.00
N LEU A 71 -2.71 -18.54 11.19
CA LEU A 71 -2.59 -17.10 11.36
C LEU A 71 -1.39 -16.53 10.58
N VAL A 72 -0.22 -17.15 10.71
CA VAL A 72 0.99 -16.75 9.97
C VAL A 72 0.77 -16.88 8.46
N GLY A 73 0.13 -17.96 8.01
CA GLY A 73 -0.22 -18.18 6.61
C GLY A 73 -1.17 -17.12 6.06
N LEU A 74 -2.21 -16.75 6.82
CA LEU A 74 -3.13 -15.67 6.47
C LEU A 74 -2.41 -14.31 6.41
N LEU A 75 -1.50 -14.04 7.36
CA LEU A 75 -0.74 -12.80 7.38
C LEU A 75 0.21 -12.70 6.18
N ALA A 76 0.93 -13.78 5.86
CA ALA A 76 1.79 -13.86 4.69
C ALA A 76 0.99 -13.71 3.39
N PHE A 77 -0.16 -14.38 3.29
CA PHE A 77 -1.08 -14.23 2.16
C PHE A 77 -1.56 -12.79 2.02
N PHE A 78 -1.95 -12.15 3.13
CA PHE A 78 -2.41 -10.77 3.14
C PHE A 78 -1.31 -9.80 2.68
N ILE A 79 -0.06 -10.00 3.12
CA ILE A 79 1.11 -9.22 2.68
C ILE A 79 1.37 -9.40 1.18
N VAL A 80 1.35 -10.63 0.67
CA VAL A 80 1.54 -10.92 -0.76
C VAL A 80 0.39 -10.35 -1.61
N TRP A 81 -0.83 -10.41 -1.10
CA TRP A 81 -1.99 -9.85 -1.76
C TRP A 81 -1.90 -8.31 -1.81
N LEU A 82 -1.51 -7.67 -0.71
CA LEU A 82 -1.24 -6.21 -0.68
C LEU A 82 -0.10 -5.82 -1.61
N SER A 83 0.98 -6.61 -1.67
CA SER A 83 2.14 -6.29 -2.52
C SER A 83 1.82 -6.40 -4.02
N ARG A 84 0.83 -7.23 -4.39
CA ARG A 84 0.33 -7.37 -5.76
C ARG A 84 -0.73 -6.34 -6.17
N ARG A 85 -1.29 -5.57 -5.22
CA ARG A 85 -2.18 -4.45 -5.55
C ARG A 85 -1.39 -3.42 -6.39
N PRO A 86 -1.95 -2.94 -7.52
CA PRO A 86 -1.38 -1.81 -8.23
C PRO A 86 -1.29 -0.62 -7.28
N ASN A 87 -0.14 0.04 -7.27
CA ASN A 87 -0.04 1.33 -6.59
C ASN A 87 -0.66 2.40 -7.48
N TRP A 88 -1.09 3.51 -6.89
CA TRP A 88 -1.55 4.66 -7.65
C TRP A 88 -0.46 5.15 -8.61
N THR A 89 -0.81 5.35 -9.87
CA THR A 89 0.03 6.00 -10.88
C THR A 89 0.19 7.46 -10.47
N PRO A 90 1.41 7.92 -10.20
CA PRO A 90 1.66 9.33 -9.94
C PRO A 90 1.46 10.14 -11.22
N PHE A 91 0.64 11.17 -11.12
CA PHE A 91 0.42 12.17 -12.17
C PHE A 91 0.79 13.54 -11.59
N LEU A 92 1.98 14.03 -11.93
CA LEU A 92 2.46 15.33 -11.49
C LEU A 92 2.09 16.36 -12.54
N ALA A 93 1.28 17.34 -12.17
CA ALA A 93 0.80 18.34 -13.09
C ALA A 93 1.27 19.73 -12.70
N LEU A 94 1.84 20.41 -13.68
CA LEU A 94 2.18 21.82 -13.63
C LEU A 94 1.31 22.56 -14.64
N ASP A 95 0.47 23.46 -14.15
CA ASP A 95 -0.26 24.41 -14.97
C ASP A 95 0.08 25.84 -14.58
N VAL A 96 0.49 26.64 -15.55
CA VAL A 96 0.63 28.08 -15.33
C VAL A 96 -0.64 28.74 -15.86
N THR A 97 -1.63 29.00 -15.00
CA THR A 97 -2.96 29.48 -15.40
C THR A 97 -3.16 30.98 -15.26
N THR A 98 -2.46 31.64 -14.33
CA THR A 98 -2.83 33.01 -13.88
C THR A 98 -1.74 34.07 -14.01
N GLU A 99 -0.55 33.78 -14.55
CA GLU A 99 0.64 34.62 -14.31
C GLU A 99 1.33 35.22 -15.54
N TYR A 100 0.67 35.21 -16.71
CA TYR A 100 1.18 35.98 -17.85
C TYR A 100 0.69 37.43 -17.76
N ASP A 101 1.46 38.28 -17.07
CA ASP A 101 1.19 39.72 -16.92
C ASP A 101 1.38 40.54 -18.23
N SER A 102 1.65 39.89 -19.36
CA SER A 102 1.89 40.55 -20.64
C SER A 102 0.64 40.51 -21.53
N ALA A 103 0.29 41.63 -22.17
CA ALA A 103 -0.72 41.66 -23.23
C ALA A 103 -0.27 40.97 -24.54
N ILE A 104 0.99 40.52 -24.61
CA ILE A 104 1.59 39.87 -25.78
C ILE A 104 1.23 38.38 -25.80
N LEU A 105 1.33 37.71 -24.66
CA LEU A 105 0.94 36.31 -24.51
C LEU A 105 -0.52 36.20 -24.10
N PRO A 106 -1.30 35.28 -24.70
CA PRO A 106 -2.65 35.01 -24.24
C PRO A 106 -2.61 34.38 -22.84
N PRO A 107 -3.67 34.54 -22.01
CA PRO A 107 -3.77 33.79 -20.78
C PRO A 107 -3.89 32.29 -21.08
N ASN A 108 -3.31 31.44 -20.23
CA ASN A 108 -3.44 29.98 -20.33
C ASN A 108 -4.72 29.51 -19.61
N ALA A 109 -5.86 29.98 -20.11
CA ALA A 109 -7.15 29.88 -19.41
C ALA A 109 -7.70 28.44 -19.30
N TRP A 110 -7.30 27.54 -20.19
CA TRP A 110 -7.81 26.17 -20.23
C TRP A 110 -6.99 25.19 -19.39
N ALA A 111 -5.79 25.55 -18.94
CA ALA A 111 -4.97 24.64 -18.15
C ALA A 111 -5.61 24.28 -16.80
N ALA A 112 -6.35 25.22 -16.18
CA ALA A 112 -7.13 24.97 -14.97
C ALA A 112 -8.29 24.00 -15.23
N GLU A 113 -8.96 24.16 -16.38
CA GLU A 113 -10.06 23.29 -16.80
C GLU A 113 -9.56 21.88 -17.11
N ASP A 114 -8.46 21.74 -17.85
CA ASP A 114 -7.86 20.46 -18.21
C ASP A 114 -7.44 19.69 -16.96
N LEU A 115 -6.89 20.37 -15.96
CA LEU A 115 -6.62 19.75 -14.66
C LEU A 115 -7.88 19.35 -13.90
N GLY A 116 -8.93 20.17 -13.96
CA GLY A 116 -10.24 19.81 -13.44
C GLY A 116 -10.78 18.53 -14.09
N ARG A 117 -10.62 18.41 -15.42
CA ARG A 117 -11.02 17.22 -16.20
C ARG A 117 -10.14 16.03 -15.88
N PHE A 118 -8.83 16.19 -15.74
CA PHE A 118 -7.94 15.12 -15.30
C PHE A 118 -8.32 14.64 -13.90
N ALA A 119 -8.64 15.53 -12.97
CA ALA A 119 -9.09 15.17 -11.63
C ALA A 119 -10.39 14.37 -11.62
N GLN A 120 -11.29 14.62 -12.58
CA GLN A 120 -12.50 13.81 -12.77
C GLN A 120 -12.20 12.45 -13.42
N LEU A 121 -11.22 12.39 -14.32
CA LEU A 121 -10.75 11.17 -14.97
C LEU A 121 -9.84 10.32 -14.08
N ALA A 122 -9.32 10.90 -13.00
CA ALA A 122 -8.53 10.22 -12.00
C ALA A 122 -9.38 9.13 -11.34
N ARG A 123 -9.31 7.94 -11.93
CA ARG A 123 -9.77 6.70 -11.33
C ARG A 123 -9.06 6.52 -9.98
N PRO A 124 -9.54 5.65 -9.07
CA PRO A 124 -8.92 5.42 -7.77
C PRO A 124 -7.45 4.98 -7.84
N ASP A 125 -6.90 4.70 -9.03
CA ASP A 125 -5.52 4.36 -9.32
C ASP A 125 -4.66 5.51 -9.88
N VAL A 126 -5.15 6.74 -9.99
CA VAL A 126 -4.34 7.90 -10.41
C VAL A 126 -4.36 8.96 -9.31
N ARG A 127 -3.19 9.39 -8.85
CA ARG A 127 -3.06 10.51 -7.90
C ARG A 127 -2.52 11.73 -8.63
N ILE A 128 -3.40 12.69 -8.86
CA ILE A 128 -3.03 13.99 -9.42
C ILE A 128 -2.50 14.88 -8.30
N LEU A 129 -1.32 15.42 -8.54
CA LEU A 129 -0.73 16.43 -7.69
C LEU A 129 -0.58 17.70 -8.54
N ASN A 130 -1.45 18.68 -8.27
CA ASN A 130 -1.49 19.96 -8.97
C ASN A 130 -0.59 20.97 -8.26
N TYR A 131 0.27 21.67 -9.02
CA TYR A 131 1.25 22.62 -8.51
C TYR A 131 1.14 24.05 -9.09
N SER A 132 0.00 24.43 -9.69
CA SER A 132 -0.23 25.75 -10.32
C SER A 132 0.10 26.95 -9.46
N ARG A 133 -0.21 26.90 -8.16
CA ARG A 133 -0.29 28.10 -7.33
C ARG A 133 1.01 28.52 -6.64
N ASP A 134 2.02 27.65 -6.59
CA ASP A 134 3.15 27.84 -5.68
C ASP A 134 4.51 27.98 -6.38
N LEU A 135 4.57 27.91 -7.71
CA LEU A 135 5.84 27.70 -8.44
C LEU A 135 6.42 28.95 -9.09
N TYR A 136 5.59 29.79 -9.70
CA TYR A 136 6.01 31.07 -10.28
C TYR A 136 5.51 32.28 -9.49
N ALA A 137 4.66 32.06 -8.48
CA ALA A 137 3.92 33.05 -7.71
C ALA A 137 4.74 34.12 -6.95
N LEU A 138 6.07 34.06 -6.93
CA LEU A 138 6.93 35.04 -6.23
C LEU A 138 8.31 35.18 -6.91
N GLY A 139 8.35 35.64 -8.17
CA GLY A 139 9.58 36.21 -8.74
C GLY A 139 10.74 35.24 -8.97
N ASN A 140 10.45 33.96 -9.24
CA ASN A 140 11.45 32.96 -9.61
C ASN A 140 11.39 32.67 -11.14
N PRO A 141 11.95 33.54 -11.99
CA PRO A 141 11.93 33.33 -13.43
C PRO A 141 12.80 32.15 -13.85
N GLY A 142 12.39 31.48 -14.92
CA GLY A 142 13.17 30.42 -15.56
C GLY A 142 13.09 29.07 -14.86
N LEU A 143 14.23 28.35 -14.76
CA LEU A 143 14.28 26.98 -14.22
C LEU A 143 14.01 26.91 -12.71
N SER A 144 14.24 28.00 -11.96
CA SER A 144 13.94 28.05 -10.53
C SER A 144 12.45 27.89 -10.24
N GLY A 145 11.58 28.34 -11.15
CA GLY A 145 10.15 28.09 -11.12
C GLY A 145 9.75 26.63 -11.37
N LEU A 146 10.70 25.71 -11.59
CA LEU A 146 10.46 24.28 -11.68
C LEU A 146 11.00 23.50 -10.46
N VAL A 147 11.61 24.17 -9.48
CA VAL A 147 12.26 23.52 -8.31
C VAL A 147 11.27 22.64 -7.54
N ASN A 148 10.09 23.14 -7.17
CA ASN A 148 9.14 22.33 -6.39
C ASN A 148 8.62 21.14 -7.21
N LEU A 149 8.48 21.28 -8.53
CA LEU A 149 8.11 20.15 -9.39
C LEU A 149 9.22 19.09 -9.38
N ARG A 150 10.48 19.50 -9.55
CA ARG A 150 11.65 18.61 -9.53
C ARG A 150 11.78 17.89 -8.19
N ASP A 151 11.69 18.62 -7.08
CA ASP A 151 11.88 18.05 -5.74
C ASP A 151 10.76 17.04 -5.42
N ARG A 152 9.54 17.30 -5.89
CA ARG A 152 8.42 16.35 -5.75
C ARG A 152 8.53 15.17 -6.69
N LEU A 153 9.02 15.37 -7.91
CA LEU A 153 9.35 14.28 -8.82
C LEU A 153 10.35 13.32 -8.17
N ALA A 154 11.42 13.86 -7.56
CA ALA A 154 12.42 13.10 -6.83
C ALA A 154 11.85 12.34 -5.61
N ALA A 155 10.83 12.91 -4.93
CA ALA A 155 10.14 12.26 -3.82
C ALA A 155 9.09 11.21 -4.26
N THR A 156 8.72 11.19 -5.54
CA THR A 156 7.63 10.37 -6.05
C THR A 156 8.14 9.02 -6.54
N ARG A 157 7.47 7.94 -6.14
CA ARG A 157 7.76 6.59 -6.64
C ARG A 157 6.86 6.25 -7.82
N PRO A 158 7.37 5.57 -8.86
CA PRO A 158 6.53 5.05 -9.94
C PRO A 158 5.40 4.16 -9.41
N GLY A 159 4.28 4.19 -10.12
CA GLY A 159 3.05 3.50 -9.77
C GLY A 159 2.41 2.80 -10.96
N GLY A 160 1.10 2.58 -10.89
CA GLY A 160 0.31 1.99 -11.96
C GLY A 160 0.52 0.49 -12.14
N PRO A 161 0.09 -0.06 -13.29
CA PRO A 161 0.32 -1.45 -13.65
C PRO A 161 1.81 -1.76 -13.55
N LYS A 162 2.19 -2.82 -12.83
CA LYS A 162 3.60 -3.22 -12.58
C LYS A 162 4.46 -2.20 -11.80
N LYS A 163 3.89 -1.12 -11.27
CA LYS A 163 4.59 -0.13 -10.40
C LYS A 163 5.79 0.53 -11.08
N ASN A 164 5.68 0.80 -12.36
CA ASN A 164 6.77 1.31 -13.20
C ASN A 164 6.32 2.46 -14.12
N VAL A 165 5.25 3.18 -13.79
CA VAL A 165 4.76 4.30 -14.60
C VAL A 165 4.79 5.59 -13.81
N MET A 166 5.22 6.68 -14.44
CA MET A 166 5.12 8.03 -13.93
C MET A 166 4.74 9.01 -15.05
N ILE A 167 3.80 9.90 -14.76
CA ILE A 167 3.30 10.88 -15.72
C ILE A 167 3.61 12.27 -15.20
N VAL A 168 4.23 13.08 -16.04
CA VAL A 168 4.48 14.50 -15.81
C VAL A 168 3.75 15.29 -16.88
N TYR A 169 2.91 16.22 -16.45
CA TYR A 169 2.14 17.10 -17.32
C TYR A 169 2.62 18.54 -17.13
N LEU A 170 3.01 19.20 -18.22
CA LEU A 170 3.42 20.61 -18.22
C LEU A 170 2.50 21.41 -19.15
N SER A 171 1.86 22.45 -18.61
CA SER A 171 1.08 23.41 -19.38
C SER A 171 1.65 24.81 -19.23
N LEU A 172 2.39 25.25 -20.25
CA LEU A 172 3.04 26.55 -20.41
C LEU A 172 3.08 26.91 -21.89
N HIS A 173 3.13 28.19 -22.25
CA HIS A 173 3.30 28.56 -23.66
C HIS A 173 4.62 28.04 -24.23
N GLY A 174 4.55 27.33 -25.36
CA GLY A 174 5.69 26.89 -26.15
C GLY A 174 5.87 27.75 -27.40
N ALA A 175 7.11 28.08 -27.73
CA ALA A 175 7.47 28.75 -28.97
C ALA A 175 8.87 28.31 -29.42
N VAL A 176 9.25 28.65 -30.65
CA VAL A 176 10.60 28.43 -31.17
C VAL A 176 11.39 29.73 -31.05
N ASP A 177 12.58 29.67 -30.46
CA ASP A 177 13.43 30.84 -30.28
C ASP A 177 14.15 31.26 -31.59
N ALA A 178 14.93 32.33 -31.52
CA ALA A 178 15.71 32.84 -32.66
C ALA A 178 16.79 31.86 -33.17
N ALA A 179 17.21 30.87 -32.37
CA ALA A 179 18.15 29.84 -32.75
C ALA A 179 17.46 28.60 -33.36
N GLY A 180 16.13 28.56 -33.38
CA GLY A 180 15.35 27.42 -33.86
C GLY A 180 15.11 26.35 -32.79
N GLU A 181 15.39 26.64 -31.52
CA GLU A 181 15.18 25.72 -30.41
C GLU A 181 13.74 25.83 -29.86
N PRO A 182 13.05 24.71 -29.59
CA PRO A 182 11.77 24.75 -28.92
C PRO A 182 11.97 25.10 -27.45
N CYS A 183 11.29 26.15 -27.02
CA CYS A 183 11.42 26.73 -25.69
C CYS A 183 10.05 26.88 -25.02
N LEU A 184 10.01 26.73 -23.70
CA LEU A 184 8.88 27.11 -22.87
C LEU A 184 9.05 28.57 -22.44
N ILE A 185 7.98 29.34 -22.51
CA ILE A 185 7.97 30.74 -22.07
C ILE A 185 7.39 30.77 -20.65
N PRO A 186 8.22 30.89 -19.60
CA PRO A 186 7.70 30.97 -18.24
C PRO A 186 6.95 32.29 -18.02
N PRO A 187 6.07 32.37 -17.00
CA PRO A 187 5.54 33.65 -16.55
C PRO A 187 6.65 34.51 -15.93
N GLY A 188 6.44 35.83 -15.90
CA GLY A 188 7.36 36.79 -15.29
C GLY A 188 8.63 37.12 -16.09
N VAL A 189 8.86 36.51 -17.25
CA VAL A 189 9.93 36.93 -18.19
C VAL A 189 9.38 37.79 -19.33
N PRO A 190 10.15 38.73 -19.89
CA PRO A 190 9.73 39.47 -21.07
C PRO A 190 9.50 38.52 -22.25
N PRO A 191 8.29 38.51 -22.84
CA PRO A 191 7.96 37.55 -23.88
C PRO A 191 8.76 37.79 -25.17
N LEU A 192 9.24 39.01 -25.43
CA LEU A 192 10.03 39.33 -26.62
C LEU A 192 11.54 39.05 -26.47
N ASP A 193 11.99 38.62 -25.29
CA ASP A 193 13.39 38.26 -25.05
C ASP A 193 13.56 36.75 -25.01
N SER A 194 13.81 36.14 -26.17
CA SER A 194 13.93 34.69 -26.29
C SER A 194 15.10 34.09 -25.51
N ARG A 195 16.04 34.91 -25.02
CA ARG A 195 17.18 34.47 -24.19
C ARG A 195 16.74 34.06 -22.78
N GLN A 196 15.57 34.54 -22.34
CA GLN A 196 14.99 34.22 -21.04
C GLN A 196 13.96 33.09 -21.11
N TRP A 197 13.65 32.62 -22.32
CA TRP A 197 12.85 31.42 -22.50
C TRP A 197 13.63 30.19 -22.06
N LEU A 198 12.93 29.09 -21.81
CA LEU A 198 13.49 27.85 -21.30
C LEU A 198 13.60 26.81 -22.41
N PRO A 199 14.79 26.55 -22.98
CA PRO A 199 14.98 25.48 -23.95
C PRO A 199 14.47 24.16 -23.39
N LEU A 200 13.64 23.46 -24.17
CA LEU A 200 12.96 22.25 -23.71
C LEU A 200 13.97 21.17 -23.30
N GLU A 201 15.08 21.04 -24.03
CA GLU A 201 16.17 20.12 -23.69
C GLU A 201 16.72 20.38 -22.27
N LYS A 202 16.92 21.65 -21.91
CA LYS A 202 17.37 22.04 -20.56
C LYS A 202 16.31 21.74 -19.50
N VAL A 203 15.03 21.97 -19.82
CA VAL A 203 13.91 21.64 -18.93
C VAL A 203 13.86 20.14 -18.65
N ILE A 204 13.99 19.31 -19.69
CA ILE A 204 13.97 17.85 -19.55
C ILE A 204 15.15 17.38 -18.72
N HIS A 205 16.38 17.83 -19.00
CA HIS A 205 17.54 17.47 -18.18
C HIS A 205 17.46 17.97 -16.73
N TYR A 206 16.82 19.12 -16.51
CA TYR A 206 16.60 19.65 -15.18
C TYR A 206 15.60 18.82 -14.37
N LEU A 207 14.50 18.39 -15.00
CA LEU A 207 13.48 17.57 -14.37
C LEU A 207 13.96 16.12 -14.18
N PHE A 208 14.69 15.58 -15.16
CA PHE A 208 15.13 14.19 -15.18
C PHE A 208 16.66 14.09 -15.21
N PRO A 209 17.35 14.54 -14.15
CA PRO A 209 18.80 14.43 -14.08
C PRO A 209 19.22 12.95 -14.00
N LYS A 210 20.45 12.64 -14.41
CA LYS A 210 20.94 11.23 -14.49
C LYS A 210 20.86 10.51 -13.15
N GLU A 211 21.07 11.23 -12.05
CA GLU A 211 20.98 10.70 -10.69
C GLU A 211 19.54 10.31 -10.33
N PHE A 212 18.54 11.07 -10.79
CA PHE A 212 17.15 10.70 -10.62
C PHE A 212 16.83 9.43 -11.41
N LEU A 213 17.23 9.39 -12.68
CA LEU A 213 16.98 8.24 -13.56
C LEU A 213 17.65 6.96 -13.07
N ALA A 214 18.87 7.05 -12.53
CA ALA A 214 19.60 5.91 -11.97
C ALA A 214 18.91 5.30 -10.72
N ASN A 215 18.11 6.10 -10.01
CA ASN A 215 17.37 5.65 -8.83
C ASN A 215 15.99 5.06 -9.15
N LEU A 216 15.55 5.14 -10.41
CA LEU A 216 14.29 4.55 -10.82
C LEU A 216 14.38 3.03 -10.95
N PRO A 217 13.29 2.29 -10.64
CA PRO A 217 13.19 0.87 -10.98
C PRO A 217 13.48 0.63 -12.46
N ALA A 218 14.12 -0.50 -12.77
CA ALA A 218 14.37 -0.89 -14.15
C ALA A 218 13.07 -0.92 -14.96
N LYS A 219 13.11 -0.37 -16.19
CA LYS A 219 11.95 -0.27 -17.11
C LYS A 219 10.83 0.64 -16.59
N THR A 220 11.17 1.72 -15.90
CA THR A 220 10.18 2.76 -15.57
C THR A 220 9.82 3.51 -16.85
N LEU A 221 8.53 3.53 -17.19
CA LEU A 221 7.96 4.34 -18.25
C LEU A 221 7.74 5.76 -17.71
N LEU A 222 8.40 6.73 -18.34
CA LEU A 222 8.21 8.16 -18.06
C LEU A 222 7.41 8.75 -19.21
N LEU A 223 6.25 9.33 -18.91
CA LEU A 223 5.45 10.06 -19.89
C LEU A 223 5.54 11.56 -19.58
N LEU A 224 6.09 12.34 -20.50
CA LEU A 224 6.10 13.80 -20.41
C LEU A 224 5.05 14.38 -21.37
N ALA A 225 3.88 14.71 -20.84
CA ALA A 225 2.82 15.35 -21.59
C ALA A 225 3.04 16.88 -21.62
N LEU A 226 3.24 17.42 -22.81
CA LEU A 226 3.43 18.86 -23.05
C LEU A 226 2.16 19.45 -23.65
N ASP A 227 1.48 20.28 -22.85
CA ASP A 227 0.35 21.10 -23.28
C ASP A 227 0.83 22.54 -23.52
N THR A 228 1.55 22.73 -24.61
CA THR A 228 2.31 23.97 -24.84
C THR A 228 1.98 24.70 -26.14
N CYS A 229 1.32 24.02 -27.08
CA CYS A 229 0.91 24.59 -28.36
C CYS A 229 -0.45 25.29 -28.25
N ARG A 230 -0.52 26.38 -27.49
CA ARG A 230 -1.74 27.20 -27.36
C ARG A 230 -1.77 28.41 -28.32
N MET A 231 -0.71 28.59 -29.09
CA MET A 231 -0.55 29.67 -30.07
C MET A 231 -0.11 29.04 -31.38
N ASP A 232 -0.99 28.91 -32.37
CA ASP A 232 -0.58 28.49 -33.73
C ASP A 232 0.19 29.64 -34.43
N GLU A 233 -0.26 30.87 -34.18
CA GLU A 233 0.39 32.11 -34.54
C GLU A 233 0.22 33.14 -33.42
N ASN A 234 1.17 34.07 -33.29
CA ASN A 234 1.08 35.23 -32.42
C ASN A 234 1.91 36.37 -32.98
N TRP A 235 1.26 37.26 -33.72
CA TRP A 235 1.94 38.36 -34.41
C TRP A 235 2.52 39.40 -33.44
N ARG A 236 1.97 39.52 -32.22
CA ARG A 236 2.54 40.38 -31.17
C ARG A 236 3.88 39.86 -30.67
N LEU A 237 4.10 38.56 -30.78
CA LEU A 237 5.37 37.87 -30.49
C LEU A 237 6.28 37.79 -31.74
N GLY A 238 5.83 38.27 -32.90
CA GLY A 238 6.51 38.04 -34.18
C GLY A 238 6.43 36.60 -34.69
N LEU A 239 5.51 35.80 -34.13
CA LEU A 239 5.32 34.40 -34.47
C LEU A 239 4.27 34.26 -35.57
N LEU A 240 4.68 34.04 -36.81
CA LEU A 240 3.77 33.77 -37.93
C LEU A 240 3.34 32.31 -38.00
N TYR A 241 4.15 31.42 -37.43
CA TYR A 241 3.90 29.98 -37.36
C TYR A 241 4.62 29.41 -36.15
N ASN A 242 3.92 28.66 -35.31
CA ASN A 242 4.50 28.01 -34.16
C ASN A 242 4.99 26.58 -34.48
N GLY A 243 6.26 26.48 -34.86
CA GLY A 243 6.92 25.20 -35.10
C GLY A 243 7.32 24.42 -33.84
N PHE A 244 6.80 24.77 -32.65
CA PHE A 244 7.21 24.12 -31.40
C PHE A 244 7.03 22.59 -31.46
N ALA A 245 5.84 22.13 -31.90
CA ALA A 245 5.53 20.70 -32.02
C ALA A 245 6.44 19.99 -33.03
N ASP A 246 6.74 20.63 -34.15
CA ASP A 246 7.59 20.06 -35.22
C ASP A 246 9.01 19.77 -34.73
N ARG A 247 9.48 20.54 -33.74
CA ARG A 247 10.83 20.43 -33.18
C ARG A 247 10.94 19.44 -32.03
N LEU A 248 9.82 18.91 -31.52
CA LEU A 248 9.83 17.98 -30.37
C LEU A 248 10.57 16.67 -30.65
N GLU A 249 10.41 16.12 -31.85
CA GLU A 249 11.08 14.86 -32.21
C GLU A 249 12.60 15.02 -32.26
N GLU A 250 13.09 16.21 -32.61
CA GLU A 250 14.53 16.52 -32.58
C GLU A 250 15.05 16.58 -31.15
N VAL A 251 14.33 17.24 -30.24
CA VAL A 251 14.68 17.25 -28.80
C VAL A 251 14.65 15.84 -28.23
N ARG A 252 13.61 15.04 -28.54
CA ARG A 252 13.49 13.66 -28.08
C ARG A 252 14.69 12.80 -28.48
N ARG A 253 15.25 13.02 -29.68
CA ARG A 253 16.45 12.30 -30.15
C ARG A 253 17.74 12.76 -29.49
N ARG A 254 17.83 14.05 -29.12
CA ARG A 254 19.01 14.60 -28.43
C ARG A 254 19.03 14.20 -26.95
N VAL A 255 17.85 14.16 -26.33
CA VAL A 255 17.71 13.81 -24.92
C VAL A 255 17.79 12.29 -24.75
N ASP A 256 18.97 11.81 -24.33
CA ASP A 256 19.24 10.40 -24.02
C ASP A 256 18.62 9.99 -22.68
N ILE A 257 17.29 9.91 -22.62
CA ILE A 257 16.56 9.41 -21.45
C ILE A 257 15.85 8.10 -21.84
N PRO A 258 16.23 6.96 -21.22
CA PRO A 258 15.60 5.68 -21.50
C PRO A 258 14.10 5.71 -21.19
N GLU A 259 13.28 5.18 -22.10
CA GLU A 259 11.83 4.98 -21.90
C GLU A 259 11.03 6.28 -21.64
N LEU A 260 11.58 7.44 -22.02
CA LEU A 260 10.84 8.71 -22.07
C LEU A 260 9.97 8.72 -23.33
N ALA A 261 8.66 8.80 -23.11
CA ALA A 261 7.63 8.95 -24.12
C ALA A 261 7.03 10.36 -24.10
#